data_AF-A0AAD4N5J2-F1
#
_entry.id   AF-A0AAD4N5J2-F1
#
_cell.length_a   1.000
_cell.length_b   1.000
_cell.length_c   1.000
_cell.angle_alpha   90.00
_cell.angle_beta   90.00
_cell.angle_gamma   90.00
#
_symmetry.space_group_name_H-M   'P 1'
#
loop_
_entity.id
_entity.type
_entity.pdbx_description
1 polymer ?
#
loop_
_entity_poly.entity_id
_entity_poly.type
_entity_poly.pdbx_seq_one_letter_code
_entity_poly.pdbx_strand_id
1 'polypeptide(L)'
;MRKPSVSAQLTRTARRFSTVIAPQLTKVEQLNILQKYRKLIIKMADVTRLQDAIKQYVLHNNMHFDPVEFQIRSCDNGSDHVVLLAQFYAEEIVLFEGTKRLLSICLSDPPDTSVEGITVAKVRHPISGIKVFEVIEATGQTSWKINGTLDELNKCHIEAHHSLLRHMVSMCGFSFSSGQWWSVEHEGSRVGQVCPLNSFCDENSLRIEWLEDTDNELRLLTLCFGVIQMVREAFPGLMHIVHECRQRKGIA
;
A
#
# COMPACT_ATOMS: atom_id res chain seq x y z
N MET A 1 -21.22 24.75 -49.01
CA MET A 1 -21.08 24.25 -47.62
C MET A 1 -19.85 23.35 -47.53
N ARG A 2 -18.84 23.70 -46.71
CA ARG A 2 -17.65 22.86 -46.49
C ARG A 2 -18.02 21.67 -45.58
N LYS A 3 -17.82 20.44 -46.05
CA LYS A 3 -18.05 19.23 -45.24
C LYS A 3 -17.01 19.19 -44.11
N PRO A 4 -17.40 19.04 -42.83
CA PRO A 4 -16.44 18.91 -41.75
C PRO A 4 -15.60 17.65 -41.96
N SER A 5 -14.29 17.77 -41.78
CA SER A 5 -13.36 16.65 -41.93
C SER A 5 -13.73 15.51 -40.97
N VAL A 6 -13.82 14.29 -41.50
CA VAL A 6 -14.03 13.07 -40.71
C VAL A 6 -12.95 12.92 -39.64
N SER A 7 -11.70 13.32 -39.92
CA SER A 7 -10.62 13.31 -38.94
C SER A 7 -10.83 14.30 -37.79
N ALA A 8 -11.41 15.47 -38.08
CA ALA A 8 -11.73 16.46 -37.05
C ALA A 8 -12.89 16.00 -36.17
N GLN A 9 -13.87 15.30 -36.73
CA GLN A 9 -14.96 14.68 -35.96
C GLN A 9 -14.43 13.55 -35.07
N LEU A 10 -13.61 12.64 -35.62
CA LEU A 10 -12.97 11.56 -34.86
C LEU A 10 -12.10 12.08 -33.72
N THR A 11 -11.28 13.11 -33.98
CA THR A 11 -10.44 13.75 -32.95
C THR A 11 -11.28 14.39 -31.85
N ARG A 12 -12.40 15.04 -32.20
CA ARG A 12 -13.30 15.65 -31.22
C ARG A 12 -14.04 14.61 -30.39
N THR A 13 -14.45 13.50 -31.00
CA THR A 13 -15.10 12.38 -30.30
C THR A 13 -14.10 11.65 -29.41
N ALA A 14 -12.88 11.39 -29.88
CA ALA A 14 -11.81 10.81 -29.07
C ALA A 14 -11.46 11.70 -27.88
N ARG A 15 -11.30 13.02 -28.08
CA ARG A 15 -11.10 13.96 -26.96
C ARG A 15 -12.26 13.94 -25.97
N ARG A 16 -13.51 13.95 -26.43
CA ARG A 16 -14.69 13.87 -25.56
C ARG A 16 -14.73 12.55 -24.77
N PHE A 17 -14.46 11.44 -25.44
CA PHE A 17 -14.40 10.12 -24.81
C PHE A 17 -13.27 10.07 -23.76
N SER A 18 -12.07 10.53 -24.10
CA SER A 18 -10.95 10.66 -23.15
C SER A 18 -11.28 11.58 -21.98
N THR A 19 -11.90 12.73 -22.19
CA THR A 19 -12.28 13.64 -21.09
C THR A 19 -13.35 13.06 -20.16
N VAL A 20 -14.19 12.15 -20.67
CA VAL A 20 -15.24 11.50 -19.87
C VAL A 20 -14.70 10.26 -19.16
N ILE A 21 -13.85 9.48 -19.82
CA ILE A 21 -13.41 8.16 -19.33
C ILE A 21 -12.10 8.23 -18.56
N ALA A 22 -11.16 9.10 -18.94
CA ALA A 22 -9.90 9.21 -18.20
C ALA A 22 -10.14 9.49 -16.71
N PRO A 23 -11.01 10.44 -16.30
CA PRO A 23 -11.28 10.67 -14.87
C PRO A 23 -11.86 9.45 -14.13
N GLN A 24 -12.61 8.60 -14.83
CA GLN A 24 -13.23 7.38 -14.29
C GLN A 24 -12.24 6.21 -14.17
N LEU A 25 -11.14 6.25 -14.94
CA LEU A 25 -10.09 5.23 -14.92
C LEU A 25 -8.87 5.64 -14.10
N THR A 26 -8.86 6.87 -13.58
CA THR A 26 -7.70 7.47 -12.92
C THR A 26 -7.96 7.87 -11.47
N LYS A 27 -9.22 7.84 -11.00
CA LYS A 27 -9.55 8.05 -9.58
C LYS A 27 -9.79 6.71 -8.90
N VAL A 28 -9.18 6.51 -7.73
CA VAL A 28 -9.56 5.38 -6.88
C VAL A 28 -10.93 5.68 -6.28
N GLU A 29 -11.82 4.70 -6.30
CA GLU A 29 -13.16 4.82 -5.75
C GLU A 29 -13.11 5.11 -4.25
N GLN A 30 -14.02 5.95 -3.76
CA GLN A 30 -14.13 6.25 -2.33
C GLN A 30 -14.55 4.99 -1.56
N LEU A 31 -13.68 4.54 -0.66
CA LEU A 31 -13.94 3.40 0.23
C LEU A 31 -14.77 3.81 1.44
N ASN A 32 -16.08 4.00 1.26
CA ASN A 32 -16.96 4.49 2.34
C ASN A 32 -16.95 3.58 3.59
N ILE A 33 -16.56 2.32 3.45
CA ILE A 33 -16.38 1.41 4.58
C ILE A 33 -15.34 1.90 5.60
N LEU A 34 -14.30 2.62 5.17
CA LEU A 34 -13.27 3.19 6.05
C LEU A 34 -13.80 4.36 6.91
N GLN A 35 -14.90 4.99 6.51
CA GLN A 35 -15.52 6.06 7.29
C GLN A 35 -16.14 5.54 8.60
N LYS A 36 -16.49 4.25 8.65
CA LYS A 36 -17.16 3.60 9.79
C LYS A 36 -16.21 3.25 10.93
N TYR A 37 -14.91 3.27 10.68
CA TYR A 37 -13.89 2.86 11.65
C TYR A 37 -12.92 4.01 11.89
N ARG A 38 -12.52 4.20 13.13
CA ARG A 38 -11.41 5.09 13.53
C ARG A 38 -10.10 4.34 13.60
N LYS A 39 -10.17 3.02 13.81
CA LYS A 39 -9.01 2.17 14.02
C LYS A 39 -9.18 0.80 13.35
N LEU A 40 -8.13 0.37 12.64
CA LEU A 40 -8.03 -0.94 12.00
C LEU A 40 -6.74 -1.66 12.41
N ILE A 41 -6.72 -2.98 12.28
CA ILE A 41 -5.55 -3.82 12.48
C ILE A 41 -5.27 -4.61 11.21
N ILE A 42 -4.06 -4.51 10.68
CA ILE A 42 -3.54 -5.38 9.63
C ILE A 42 -2.86 -6.56 10.32
N LYS A 43 -3.33 -7.77 10.07
CA LYS A 43 -2.79 -9.01 10.64
C LYS A 43 -2.60 -10.06 9.54
N MET A 44 -1.49 -10.77 9.57
CA MET A 44 -1.29 -11.92 8.69
C MET A 44 -2.31 -13.02 9.02
N ALA A 45 -3.00 -13.54 8.01
CA ALA A 45 -4.01 -14.58 8.20
C ALA A 45 -3.38 -15.93 8.59
N ASP A 46 -2.27 -16.27 7.95
CA ASP A 46 -1.61 -17.56 8.12
C ASP A 46 -0.09 -17.45 7.95
N VAL A 47 0.64 -17.63 9.05
CA VAL A 47 2.11 -17.60 9.08
C VAL A 47 2.72 -18.82 8.41
N THR A 48 2.00 -19.95 8.34
CA THR A 48 2.50 -21.15 7.67
C THR A 48 2.57 -20.94 6.16
N ARG A 49 1.58 -20.26 5.57
CA ARG A 49 1.62 -19.84 4.15
C ARG A 49 2.79 -18.92 3.83
N LEU A 50 3.16 -18.03 4.74
CA LEU A 50 4.37 -17.22 4.58
C LEU A 50 5.62 -18.11 4.52
N GLN A 51 5.76 -19.04 5.47
CA GLN A 51 6.90 -19.95 5.50
C GLN A 51 6.95 -20.83 4.25
N ASP A 52 5.80 -21.29 3.76
CA ASP A 52 5.71 -22.10 2.55
C ASP A 52 5.99 -21.28 1.30
N ALA A 53 5.52 -20.02 1.22
CA ALA A 53 5.90 -19.10 0.15
C ALA A 53 7.41 -18.88 0.09
N ILE A 54 8.05 -18.65 1.24
CA ILE A 54 9.51 -18.51 1.35
C ILE A 54 10.22 -19.82 0.97
N LYS A 55 9.77 -20.97 1.47
CA LYS A 55 10.36 -22.28 1.15
C LYS A 55 10.21 -22.63 -0.32
N GLN A 56 9.01 -22.47 -0.89
CA GLN A 56 8.76 -22.74 -2.31
C GLN A 56 9.63 -21.87 -3.19
N TYR A 57 9.80 -20.60 -2.80
CA TYR A 57 10.71 -19.69 -3.47
C TYR A 57 12.16 -20.17 -3.41
N VAL A 58 12.69 -20.42 -2.21
CA VAL A 58 14.09 -20.85 -1.99
C VAL A 58 14.40 -22.19 -2.66
N LEU A 59 13.48 -23.16 -2.60
CA LEU A 59 13.73 -24.53 -3.06
C LEU A 59 13.50 -24.73 -4.55
N HIS A 60 12.48 -24.08 -5.12
CA HIS A 60 12.05 -24.35 -6.49
C HIS A 60 12.36 -23.21 -7.45
N ASN A 61 12.93 -22.09 -6.96
CA ASN A 61 13.06 -20.85 -7.74
C ASN A 61 11.73 -20.43 -8.39
N ASN A 62 10.61 -20.87 -7.81
CA ASN A 62 9.31 -20.71 -8.42
C ASN A 62 8.77 -19.32 -8.07
N MET A 63 8.51 -18.52 -9.09
CA MET A 63 7.97 -17.16 -8.94
C MET A 63 6.49 -17.15 -8.54
N HIS A 64 5.82 -18.31 -8.52
CA HIS A 64 4.41 -18.44 -8.21
C HIS A 64 4.27 -19.19 -6.88
N PHE A 65 4.20 -18.43 -5.79
CA PHE A 65 3.75 -18.92 -4.50
C PHE A 65 2.26 -18.59 -4.33
N ASP A 66 1.57 -19.39 -3.51
CA ASP A 66 0.19 -19.09 -3.16
C ASP A 66 0.09 -17.74 -2.44
N PRO A 67 -0.88 -16.86 -2.77
CA PRO A 67 -0.91 -15.51 -2.24
C PRO A 67 -0.94 -15.48 -0.71
N VAL A 68 -0.07 -14.65 -0.13
CA VAL A 68 -0.02 -14.45 1.32
C VAL A 68 -1.10 -13.45 1.69
N GLU A 69 -2.03 -13.86 2.57
CA GLU A 69 -3.19 -13.06 2.93
C GLU A 69 -2.97 -12.28 4.23
N PHE A 70 -3.35 -11.01 4.19
CA PHE A 70 -3.44 -10.10 5.33
C PHE A 70 -4.90 -9.68 5.52
N GLN A 71 -5.40 -9.89 6.74
CA GLN A 71 -6.72 -9.45 7.15
C GLN A 71 -6.64 -8.06 7.75
N ILE A 72 -7.52 -7.17 7.29
CA ILE A 72 -7.69 -5.83 7.84
C ILE A 72 -8.96 -5.87 8.67
N ARG A 73 -8.79 -5.85 9.99
CA ARG A 73 -9.84 -6.13 10.97
C ARG A 73 -10.26 -4.88 11.73
N SER A 74 -11.54 -4.80 12.07
CA SER A 74 -12.03 -3.79 12.99
C SER A 74 -11.59 -4.12 14.40
N CYS A 75 -11.29 -3.09 15.18
CA CYS A 75 -11.10 -3.21 16.62
C CYS A 75 -11.89 -2.15 17.40
N ASP A 76 -12.82 -1.48 16.71
CA ASP A 76 -13.74 -0.52 17.32
C ASP A 76 -14.95 -1.27 17.89
N ASN A 77 -15.46 -0.80 19.04
CA ASN A 77 -16.72 -1.22 19.65
C ASN A 77 -16.85 -2.72 20.02
N GLY A 78 -15.73 -3.45 20.13
CA GLY A 78 -15.72 -4.85 20.59
C GLY A 78 -16.12 -5.89 19.52
N SER A 79 -16.40 -5.46 18.29
CA SER A 79 -16.59 -6.36 17.15
C SER A 79 -15.25 -6.58 16.43
N ASP A 80 -14.67 -7.77 16.58
CA ASP A 80 -13.51 -8.20 15.82
C ASP A 80 -13.97 -8.96 14.56
N HIS A 81 -14.05 -8.23 13.44
CA HIS A 81 -14.41 -8.80 12.14
C HIS A 81 -13.50 -8.26 11.03
N VAL A 82 -13.37 -9.04 9.97
CA VAL A 82 -12.62 -8.66 8.77
C VAL A 82 -13.42 -7.60 8.01
N VAL A 83 -12.79 -6.47 7.75
CA VAL A 83 -13.33 -5.33 7.00
C VAL A 83 -12.85 -5.39 5.55
N LEU A 84 -11.56 -5.63 5.35
CA LEU A 84 -10.92 -5.72 4.04
C LEU A 84 -9.88 -6.86 4.05
N LEU A 85 -9.48 -7.30 2.86
CA LEU A 85 -8.41 -8.27 2.66
C LEU A 85 -7.32 -7.67 1.78
N ALA A 86 -6.05 -7.89 2.12
CA ALA A 86 -4.94 -7.64 1.23
C ALA A 86 -4.25 -8.96 0.90
N GLN A 87 -4.02 -9.24 -0.38
CA GLN A 87 -3.32 -10.45 -0.82
C GLN A 87 -2.02 -10.06 -1.52
N PHE A 88 -0.92 -10.63 -1.06
CA PHE A 88 0.40 -10.42 -1.62
C PHE A 88 0.74 -11.53 -2.61
N TYR A 89 0.94 -11.10 -3.86
CA TYR A 89 1.46 -11.89 -4.95
C TYR A 89 2.92 -11.49 -5.20
N ALA A 90 3.64 -12.28 -5.97
CA ALA A 90 5.04 -11.99 -6.32
C ALA A 90 5.24 -10.61 -6.99
N GLU A 91 4.22 -10.09 -7.67
CA GLU A 91 4.32 -8.85 -8.44
C GLU A 91 3.69 -7.64 -7.75
N GLU A 92 2.65 -7.87 -6.95
CA GLU A 92 1.79 -6.82 -6.41
C GLU A 92 1.06 -7.25 -5.13
N ILE A 93 0.65 -6.28 -4.33
CA ILE A 93 -0.32 -6.45 -3.26
C ILE A 93 -1.67 -5.96 -3.77
N VAL A 94 -2.71 -6.77 -3.63
CA VAL A 94 -4.06 -6.43 -4.09
C VAL A 94 -4.98 -6.26 -2.89
N LEU A 95 -5.68 -5.13 -2.82
CA LEU A 95 -6.66 -4.83 -1.77
C LEU A 95 -8.07 -5.19 -2.24
N PHE A 96 -8.85 -5.84 -1.38
CA PHE A 96 -10.20 -6.35 -1.66
C PHE A 96 -11.23 -5.93 -0.62
N GLU A 97 -12.45 -5.67 -1.10
CA GLU A 97 -13.68 -5.61 -0.31
C GLU A 97 -14.59 -6.76 -0.77
N GLY A 98 -14.71 -7.81 0.04
CA GLY A 98 -15.32 -9.07 -0.41
C GLY A 98 -14.58 -9.63 -1.62
N THR A 99 -15.26 -9.79 -2.75
CA THR A 99 -14.66 -10.25 -4.01
C THR A 99 -14.24 -9.11 -4.95
N LYS A 100 -14.49 -7.86 -4.58
CA LYS A 100 -14.19 -6.69 -5.41
C LYS A 100 -12.74 -6.26 -5.21
N ARG A 101 -11.98 -6.20 -6.31
CA ARG A 101 -10.63 -5.62 -6.33
C ARG A 101 -10.73 -4.09 -6.24
N LEU A 102 -10.11 -3.52 -5.22
CA LEU A 102 -10.18 -2.08 -4.93
C LEU A 102 -9.00 -1.30 -5.51
N LEU A 103 -7.79 -1.83 -5.37
CA LEU A 103 -6.57 -1.25 -5.90
C LEU A 103 -5.45 -2.29 -5.94
N SER A 104 -4.37 -1.92 -6.61
CA SER A 104 -3.12 -2.66 -6.57
C SER A 104 -1.97 -1.81 -6.06
N ILE A 105 -1.02 -2.43 -5.37
CA ILE A 105 0.20 -1.81 -4.90
C ILE A 105 1.37 -2.61 -5.46
N CYS A 106 2.11 -2.01 -6.38
CA CYS A 106 3.36 -2.57 -6.86
C CYS A 106 4.49 -1.98 -6.02
N LEU A 107 5.15 -2.80 -5.19
CA LEU A 107 6.41 -2.42 -4.55
C LEU A 107 7.44 -2.16 -5.67
N SER A 108 8.37 -1.23 -5.53
CA SER A 108 9.31 -0.83 -6.60
C SER A 108 10.72 -1.43 -6.42
N ASP A 109 11.41 -1.73 -7.53
CA ASP A 109 12.87 -1.97 -7.59
C ASP A 109 13.38 -1.94 -9.06
N PRO A 110 14.56 -1.37 -9.41
CA PRO A 110 15.47 -0.54 -8.61
C PRO A 110 14.90 0.86 -8.34
N PRO A 111 15.59 1.70 -7.53
CA PRO A 111 15.20 3.09 -7.32
C PRO A 111 15.13 3.81 -8.67
N ASP A 112 13.93 4.21 -9.09
CA ASP A 112 13.82 5.44 -9.87
C ASP A 112 14.26 6.55 -8.91
N THR A 113 15.56 6.83 -8.88
CA THR A 113 16.14 7.88 -8.04
C THR A 113 15.68 9.20 -8.62
N SER A 114 14.58 9.70 -8.09
CA SER A 114 14.16 11.07 -8.34
C SER A 114 15.02 12.00 -7.50
N VAL A 115 15.08 13.28 -7.88
CA VAL A 115 15.68 14.33 -7.04
C VAL A 115 15.04 14.38 -5.65
N GLU A 116 13.80 13.88 -5.51
CA GLU A 116 12.99 13.94 -4.31
C GLU A 116 13.10 12.71 -3.39
N GLY A 117 13.69 11.60 -3.85
CA GLY A 117 13.81 10.36 -3.09
C GLY A 117 13.65 9.08 -3.92
N ILE A 118 13.53 7.95 -3.21
CA ILE A 118 13.41 6.61 -3.78
C ILE A 118 11.93 6.23 -3.83
N THR A 119 11.41 5.91 -5.02
CA THR A 119 10.05 5.37 -5.11
C THR A 119 10.01 3.96 -4.53
N VAL A 120 9.24 3.73 -3.47
CA VAL A 120 9.14 2.42 -2.80
C VAL A 120 7.90 1.63 -3.21
N ALA A 121 6.84 2.31 -3.65
CA ALA A 121 5.63 1.67 -4.14
C ALA A 121 4.84 2.56 -5.09
N LYS A 122 4.09 1.93 -6.01
CA LYS A 122 3.19 2.57 -6.96
C LYS A 122 1.78 1.98 -6.76
N VAL A 123 0.81 2.82 -6.41
CA VAL A 123 -0.60 2.43 -6.26
C VAL A 123 -1.32 2.59 -7.60
N ARG A 124 -2.03 1.55 -8.03
CA ARG A 124 -2.67 1.46 -9.35
C ARG A 124 -4.17 1.22 -9.23
N HIS A 125 -4.91 1.82 -10.15
CA HIS A 125 -6.34 1.59 -10.31
C HIS A 125 -6.59 0.12 -10.72
N PRO A 126 -7.56 -0.57 -10.09
CA PRO A 126 -7.68 -2.03 -10.16
C PRO A 126 -8.03 -2.59 -11.53
N ILE A 127 -8.71 -1.80 -12.38
CA ILE A 127 -9.17 -2.24 -13.71
C ILE A 127 -8.24 -1.75 -14.81
N SER A 128 -7.84 -0.47 -14.75
CA SER A 128 -7.06 0.17 -15.82
C SER A 128 -5.56 -0.06 -15.67
N GLY A 129 -5.09 -0.45 -14.48
CA GLY A 129 -3.66 -0.56 -14.17
C GLY A 129 -2.93 0.79 -14.13
N ILE A 130 -3.65 1.91 -14.31
CA ILE A 130 -3.08 3.24 -14.30
C ILE A 130 -2.56 3.56 -12.90
N LYS A 131 -1.34 4.09 -12.84
CA LYS A 131 -0.72 4.60 -11.61
C LYS A 131 -1.48 5.83 -11.12
N VAL A 132 -1.97 5.79 -9.89
CA VAL A 132 -2.74 6.87 -9.26
C VAL A 132 -1.91 7.58 -8.20
N PHE A 133 -1.15 6.82 -7.40
CA PHE A 133 -0.27 7.38 -6.37
C PHE A 133 1.11 6.75 -6.40
N GLU A 134 2.10 7.51 -5.93
CA GLU A 134 3.46 7.04 -5.70
C GLU A 134 3.86 7.31 -4.26
N VAL A 135 4.45 6.29 -3.64
CA VAL A 135 5.03 6.39 -2.30
C VAL A 135 6.53 6.55 -2.47
N ILE A 136 7.05 7.70 -2.04
CA ILE A 136 8.44 8.10 -2.18
C ILE A 136 9.04 8.16 -0.78
N GLU A 137 10.13 7.45 -0.59
CA GLU A 137 10.94 7.44 0.63
C GLU A 137 12.05 8.47 0.50
N ALA A 138 12.14 9.37 1.48
CA ALA A 138 13.26 10.30 1.59
C ALA A 138 14.53 9.53 1.99
N THR A 139 15.69 10.07 1.61
CA THR A 139 16.99 9.50 1.97
C THR A 139 17.11 9.35 3.50
N GLY A 140 17.38 8.13 3.96
CA GLY A 140 17.57 7.83 5.39
C GLY A 140 16.38 7.16 6.10
N GLN A 141 15.31 6.79 5.38
CA GLN A 141 14.15 6.04 5.93
C GLN A 141 13.46 6.72 7.12
N THR A 142 13.58 8.04 7.22
CA THR A 142 12.96 8.83 8.30
C THR A 142 11.65 9.47 7.87
N SER A 143 11.39 9.59 6.57
CA SER A 143 10.14 10.18 6.08
C SER A 143 9.74 9.68 4.70
N TRP A 144 8.44 9.73 4.42
CA TRP A 144 7.84 9.40 3.13
C TRP A 144 6.89 10.50 2.68
N LYS A 145 6.67 10.56 1.37
CA LYS A 145 5.64 11.38 0.74
C LYS A 145 4.79 10.50 -0.15
N ILE A 146 3.50 10.78 -0.19
CA ILE A 146 2.59 10.15 -1.14
C ILE A 146 2.11 11.21 -2.12
N ASN A 147 2.50 11.08 -3.38
CA ASN A 147 2.15 12.02 -4.44
C ASN A 147 1.03 11.45 -5.32
N GLY A 148 0.11 12.30 -5.74
CA GLY A 148 -0.83 11.99 -6.82
C GLY A 148 -0.12 12.03 -8.17
N THR A 149 -0.32 11.00 -9.00
CA THR A 149 0.36 10.90 -10.31
C THR A 149 -0.23 11.85 -11.36
N LEU A 150 -1.50 12.22 -11.24
CA LEU A 150 -2.19 13.02 -12.25
C LEU A 150 -2.06 14.52 -12.01
N ASP A 151 -2.07 14.92 -10.73
CA ASP A 151 -2.01 16.30 -10.30
C ASP A 151 -0.60 16.70 -9.82
N GLU A 152 0.30 15.71 -9.64
CA GLU A 152 1.65 15.90 -9.12
C GLU A 152 1.67 16.57 -7.74
N LEU A 153 0.53 16.54 -7.03
CA LEU A 153 0.39 17.14 -5.73
C LEU A 153 0.77 16.14 -4.64
N ASN A 154 1.51 16.63 -3.65
CA ASN A 154 1.72 15.89 -2.41
C ASN A 154 0.38 15.75 -1.68
N LYS A 155 -0.04 14.51 -1.44
CA LYS A 155 -1.28 14.17 -0.74
C LYS A 155 -1.07 14.08 0.76
N CYS A 156 0.03 13.49 1.20
CA CYS A 156 0.35 13.43 2.63
C CYS A 156 1.84 13.19 2.86
N HIS A 157 2.33 13.70 3.99
CA HIS A 157 3.64 13.41 4.53
C HIS A 157 3.55 12.32 5.60
N ILE A 158 4.59 11.53 5.73
CA ILE A 158 4.67 10.49 6.74
C ILE A 158 6.03 10.57 7.41
N GLU A 159 6.06 10.66 8.73
CA GLU A 159 7.31 10.73 9.50
C GLU A 159 7.49 9.49 10.35
N ALA A 160 8.71 8.95 10.35
CA ALA A 160 9.13 7.89 11.25
C ALA A 160 9.44 8.46 12.62
N HIS A 161 8.94 7.77 13.64
CA HIS A 161 9.24 8.03 15.03
C HIS A 161 9.76 6.76 15.68
N HIS A 162 10.78 6.92 16.52
CA HIS A 162 11.34 5.80 17.27
C HIS A 162 10.90 5.90 18.72
N SER A 163 10.68 4.75 19.34
CA SER A 163 10.44 4.69 20.78
C SER A 163 11.36 3.67 21.42
N LEU A 164 12.21 4.15 22.32
CA LEU A 164 13.23 3.34 23.01
C LEU A 164 12.59 2.16 23.76
N LEU A 165 11.40 2.36 24.34
CA LEU A 165 10.61 1.31 24.98
C LEU A 165 10.20 0.19 24.02
N ARG A 166 9.86 0.50 22.77
CA ARG A 166 9.50 -0.53 21.77
C ARG A 166 10.73 -1.23 21.22
N HIS A 167 11.86 -0.55 21.14
CA HIS A 167 13.13 -1.14 20.72
C HIS A 167 13.65 -2.19 21.72
N MET A 168 13.40 -2.01 23.03
CA MET A 168 13.74 -3.02 24.04
C MET A 168 12.94 -4.32 23.86
N VAL A 169 11.70 -4.25 23.36
CA VAL A 169 10.85 -5.45 23.14
C VAL A 169 11.27 -6.21 21.87
N SER A 170 11.83 -5.53 20.86
CA SER A 170 12.29 -6.17 19.62
C SER A 170 13.58 -6.97 19.81
N MET A 171 14.46 -6.58 20.73
CA MET A 171 15.72 -7.29 21.02
C MET A 171 15.53 -8.70 21.62
N CYS A 172 14.33 -9.04 22.07
CA CYS A 172 14.01 -10.39 22.54
C CYS A 172 13.63 -11.37 21.41
N GLY A 173 13.61 -10.94 20.13
CA GLY A 173 13.40 -11.82 18.98
C GLY A 173 11.92 -12.14 18.65
N PHE A 174 10.96 -11.45 19.29
CA PHE A 174 9.52 -11.75 19.19
C PHE A 174 8.66 -10.61 18.60
N SER A 175 9.23 -9.55 18.01
CA SER A 175 8.42 -8.46 17.42
C SER A 175 9.18 -7.62 16.40
N PHE A 176 8.46 -6.76 15.66
CA PHE A 176 8.98 -5.79 14.69
C PHE A 176 10.35 -5.23 15.05
N SER A 177 11.33 -5.44 14.18
CA SER A 177 12.75 -5.19 14.42
C SER A 177 13.10 -3.73 14.75
N SER A 178 12.27 -2.75 14.37
CA SER A 178 12.62 -1.33 14.38
C SER A 178 12.04 -0.48 15.52
N GLY A 179 11.08 -0.99 16.32
CA GLY A 179 10.41 -0.19 17.37
C GLY A 179 9.79 1.12 16.87
N GLN A 180 9.65 1.23 15.54
CA GLN A 180 9.30 2.41 14.79
C GLN A 180 7.79 2.49 14.64
N TRP A 181 7.26 3.71 14.66
CA TRP A 181 5.89 4.01 14.30
C TRP A 181 5.86 5.23 13.39
N TRP A 182 4.77 5.43 12.68
CA TRP A 182 4.67 6.44 11.64
C TRP A 182 3.51 7.40 11.94
N SER A 183 3.76 8.70 11.91
CA SER A 183 2.69 9.71 11.87
C SER A 183 2.34 10.00 10.41
N VAL A 184 1.04 10.15 10.12
CA VAL A 184 0.58 10.63 8.81
C VAL A 184 0.08 12.06 8.97
N GLU A 185 0.59 12.95 8.14
CA GLU A 185 0.36 14.38 8.20
C GLU A 185 -0.18 14.90 6.86
N HIS A 186 -1.15 15.81 6.95
CA HIS A 186 -1.73 16.51 5.82
C HIS A 186 -1.84 17.99 6.18
N GLU A 187 -1.36 18.87 5.30
CA GLU A 187 -1.37 20.34 5.52
C GLU A 187 -0.77 20.77 6.87
N GLY A 188 0.28 20.07 7.33
CA GLY A 188 0.98 20.36 8.60
C GLY A 188 0.26 19.89 9.86
N SER A 189 -0.85 19.15 9.71
CA SER A 189 -1.59 18.56 10.82
C SER A 189 -1.55 17.03 10.76
N ARG A 190 -1.36 16.40 11.91
CA ARG A 190 -1.42 14.94 12.02
C ARG A 190 -2.86 14.45 11.83
N VAL A 191 -3.08 13.61 10.83
CA VAL A 191 -4.39 13.04 10.49
C VAL A 191 -4.50 11.55 10.83
N GLY A 192 -3.37 10.89 11.09
CA GLY A 192 -3.35 9.49 11.50
C GLY A 192 -2.00 8.97 11.92
N GLN A 193 -1.96 7.66 12.13
CA GLN A 193 -0.77 6.92 12.53
C GLN A 193 -0.83 5.46 12.12
N VAL A 194 0.35 4.90 11.87
CA VAL A 194 0.57 3.47 11.69
C VAL A 194 1.57 3.03 12.75
N CYS A 195 1.27 1.98 13.50
CA CYS A 195 2.17 1.53 14.56
C CYS A 195 2.12 0.02 14.74
N PRO A 196 3.27 -0.62 15.04
CA PRO A 196 3.29 -2.03 15.39
C PRO A 196 2.54 -2.29 16.69
N LEU A 197 1.86 -3.43 16.73
CA LEU A 197 1.30 -3.99 17.95
C LEU A 197 2.36 -4.82 18.67
N ASN A 198 2.54 -4.55 19.97
CA ASN A 198 3.57 -5.16 20.80
C ASN A 198 2.94 -6.04 21.91
N SER A 199 1.89 -6.80 21.58
CA SER A 199 1.30 -7.79 22.48
C SER A 199 1.75 -9.21 22.10
N PHE A 200 1.98 -10.06 23.10
CA PHE A 200 2.38 -11.47 22.98
C PHE A 200 1.43 -12.33 22.10
N CYS A 201 0.23 -11.83 21.80
CA CYS A 201 -0.79 -12.52 20.98
C CYS A 201 -1.06 -11.82 19.62
N ASP A 202 -0.46 -10.66 19.37
CA ASP A 202 -0.59 -9.90 18.11
C ASP A 202 0.77 -9.61 17.47
N GLU A 203 1.70 -10.56 17.63
CA GLU A 203 2.97 -10.55 16.93
C GLU A 203 2.72 -10.33 15.42
N ASN A 204 3.56 -9.48 14.81
CA ASN A 204 3.49 -9.15 13.39
C ASN A 204 2.12 -8.59 12.96
N SER A 205 1.56 -7.65 13.71
CA SER A 205 0.36 -6.89 13.33
C SER A 205 0.60 -5.39 13.37
N LEU A 206 0.06 -4.65 12.40
CA LEU A 206 0.10 -3.19 12.37
C LEU A 206 -1.27 -2.62 12.74
N ARG A 207 -1.31 -1.71 13.70
CA ARG A 207 -2.48 -0.88 13.98
C ARG A 207 -2.41 0.38 13.14
N ILE A 208 -3.54 0.71 12.54
CA ILE A 208 -3.78 1.98 11.87
C ILE A 208 -4.86 2.73 12.62
N GLU A 209 -4.65 4.02 12.83
CA GLU A 209 -5.60 4.90 13.50
C GLU A 209 -5.59 6.27 12.84
N TRP A 210 -6.73 6.92 12.72
CA TRP A 210 -6.87 8.25 12.14
C TRP A 210 -7.87 9.09 12.93
N LEU A 211 -7.80 10.41 12.74
CA LEU A 211 -8.77 11.34 13.32
C LEU A 211 -10.16 11.15 12.71
N GLU A 212 -11.18 11.59 13.44
CA GLU A 212 -12.59 11.40 13.07
C GLU A 212 -12.96 12.16 11.79
N ASP A 213 -12.35 13.32 11.58
CA ASP A 213 -12.54 14.23 10.46
C ASP A 213 -11.63 13.94 9.26
N THR A 214 -10.69 12.99 9.39
CA THR A 214 -9.82 12.59 8.28
C THR A 214 -10.64 12.10 7.09
N ASP A 215 -10.40 12.67 5.91
CA ASP A 215 -11.12 12.32 4.70
C ASP A 215 -10.82 10.88 4.22
N ASN A 216 -11.63 10.40 3.29
CA ASN A 216 -11.56 9.02 2.83
C ASN A 216 -10.30 8.71 2.00
N GLU A 217 -9.79 9.67 1.23
CA GLU A 217 -8.55 9.50 0.47
C GLU A 217 -7.38 9.33 1.44
N LEU A 218 -7.26 10.20 2.46
CA LEU A 218 -6.20 10.09 3.48
C LEU A 218 -6.28 8.80 4.30
N ARG A 219 -7.48 8.31 4.65
CA ARG A 219 -7.65 7.00 5.30
C ARG A 219 -7.16 5.87 4.40
N LEU A 220 -7.49 5.91 3.11
CA LEU A 220 -7.04 4.91 2.15
C LEU A 220 -5.52 4.94 1.95
N LEU A 221 -4.92 6.13 1.85
CA LEU A 221 -3.47 6.29 1.73
C LEU A 221 -2.74 5.79 2.97
N THR A 222 -3.28 6.08 4.16
CA THR A 222 -2.77 5.55 5.43
C THR A 222 -2.82 4.02 5.47
N LEU A 223 -3.93 3.43 5.00
CA LEU A 223 -4.08 1.98 4.89
C LEU A 223 -3.08 1.38 3.89
N CYS A 224 -2.94 1.97 2.70
CA CYS A 224 -1.97 1.53 1.70
C CYS A 224 -0.55 1.54 2.27
N PHE A 225 -0.18 2.63 2.96
CA PHE A 225 1.12 2.73 3.61
C PHE A 225 1.31 1.65 4.67
N GLY A 226 0.31 1.41 5.52
CA GLY A 226 0.38 0.32 6.50
C GLY A 226 0.59 -1.06 5.87
N VAL A 227 -0.10 -1.35 4.76
CA VAL A 227 0.07 -2.62 4.04
C VAL A 227 1.47 -2.72 3.40
N ILE A 228 2.00 -1.62 2.86
CA ILE A 228 3.38 -1.57 2.35
C ILE A 228 4.38 -1.88 3.48
N GLN A 229 4.23 -1.24 4.64
CA GLN A 229 5.13 -1.47 5.78
C GLN A 229 4.97 -2.87 6.36
N MET A 230 3.78 -3.47 6.27
CA MET A 230 3.59 -4.87 6.65
C MET A 230 4.52 -5.80 5.87
N VAL A 231 4.65 -5.58 4.55
CA VAL A 231 5.54 -6.41 3.72
C VAL A 231 7.01 -6.01 3.89
N ARG A 232 7.31 -4.71 3.96
CA ARG A 232 8.70 -4.21 4.04
C ARG A 232 9.38 -4.50 5.38
N GLU A 233 8.67 -4.27 6.49
CA GLU A 233 9.25 -4.29 7.84
C GLU A 233 8.91 -5.59 8.60
N ALA A 234 7.67 -6.06 8.52
CA ALA A 234 7.25 -7.24 9.28
C ALA A 234 7.73 -8.55 8.63
N PHE A 235 7.80 -8.58 7.29
CA PHE A 235 8.15 -9.78 6.54
C PHE A 235 9.19 -9.52 5.44
N PRO A 236 10.42 -9.11 5.81
CA PRO A 236 11.47 -8.74 4.84
C PRO A 236 11.83 -9.89 3.87
N GLY A 237 11.58 -11.15 4.24
CA GLY A 237 11.71 -12.28 3.32
C GLY A 237 10.82 -12.16 2.07
N LEU A 238 9.64 -11.54 2.18
CA LEU A 238 8.76 -11.27 1.03
C LEU A 238 9.35 -10.22 0.08
N MET A 239 10.04 -9.20 0.62
CA MET A 239 10.75 -8.22 -0.20
C MET A 239 11.88 -8.87 -1.01
N HIS A 240 12.60 -9.82 -0.41
CA HIS A 240 13.64 -10.57 -1.10
C HIS A 240 13.07 -11.38 -2.28
N ILE A 241 11.91 -12.03 -2.10
CA ILE A 241 11.20 -12.76 -3.15
C ILE A 241 10.85 -11.83 -4.32
N VAL A 242 10.30 -10.64 -4.04
CA VAL A 242 9.91 -9.65 -5.07
C VAL A 242 11.12 -9.20 -5.89
N HIS A 243 12.21 -8.86 -5.22
CA HIS A 243 13.44 -8.40 -5.84
C HIS A 243 13.98 -9.44 -6.83
N GLU A 244 14.17 -10.69 -6.38
CA GLU A 244 14.71 -11.73 -7.25
C GLU A 244 13.75 -12.13 -8.39
N CYS A 245 12.43 -12.22 -8.15
CA CYS A 245 11.44 -12.51 -9.21
C CYS A 245 11.59 -11.53 -10.39
N ARG A 246 11.86 -10.26 -10.11
CA ARG A 246 11.92 -9.20 -11.12
C ARG A 246 13.28 -9.09 -11.78
N GLN A 247 14.38 -9.33 -11.05
CA GLN A 247 15.71 -9.42 -11.66
C GLN A 247 15.76 -10.45 -12.80
N ARG A 248 15.10 -11.60 -12.61
CA ARG A 248 15.06 -12.65 -13.64
C ARG A 248 14.18 -12.28 -14.84
N LYS A 249 13.11 -11.51 -14.63
CA LYS A 249 12.29 -10.97 -15.74
C LYS A 249 13.02 -9.91 -16.56
N GLY A 250 13.96 -9.16 -15.97
CA GLY A 250 14.78 -8.17 -16.69
C GLY A 250 15.90 -8.76 -17.54
N ILE A 251 16.17 -10.08 -17.41
CA ILE A 251 17.20 -10.81 -18.16
C ILE A 251 16.60 -11.57 -19.36
N ALA A 252 15.26 -11.65 -19.47
CA ALA A 252 14.52 -12.39 -20.50
C ALA A 252 14.10 -11.53 -21.70
#